data_AF-A0A7C3X1E2-F1
#
_entry.id   AF-A0A7C3X1E2-F1
#
_cell.length_a   1.000
_cell.length_b   1.000
_cell.length_c   1.000
_cell.angle_alpha   90.00
_cell.angle_beta   90.00
_cell.angle_gamma   90.00
#
_symmetry.space_group_name_H-M   'P 1'
#
loop_
_entity.id
_entity.type
_entity.pdbx_description
1 polymer ?
#
loop_
_entity_poly.entity_id
_entity_poly.type
_entity_poly.pdbx_seq_one_letter_code
_entity_poly.pdbx_strand_id
1 'polypeptide(L)'
;MRSDRRALLSAAVCLALLLAAMPVCGCGERTQLMNLSDYKKSISELHDGVAWDLGYTLESLGSLDPENYYQLSDLQAVFQGAHDIFAAAYAEADSLYPPEEAEPLHLDLLHFYAEGQEETGMMVNSMGLFQVVLPMLADMENLALPSLAEGVQLPEVKAAAEEDHRTMDMYLHEVEGMVPPEDLQAFLDELRRFFQSLRDMVVAVEQTTTQEDRNAFLQLRQQWPSLMDKVRDFREFCDRYRAGLGGRIDGLIERGRELASRIQEL
;
A
#
# COMPACT_ATOMS: atom_id res chain seq x y z
N MET A 1 -38.62 43.98 29.85
CA MET A 1 -38.91 42.60 29.36
C MET A 1 -39.67 42.57 28.02
N ARG A 2 -39.26 43.36 27.01
CA ARG A 2 -39.82 43.28 25.64
C ARG A 2 -38.75 43.22 24.54
N SER A 3 -37.47 43.28 24.91
CA SER A 3 -36.32 43.25 23.99
C SER A 3 -35.89 41.83 23.63
N ASP A 4 -36.05 40.87 24.54
CA ASP A 4 -35.47 39.53 24.39
C ASP A 4 -36.27 38.62 23.45
N ARG A 5 -37.57 38.89 23.25
CA ARG A 5 -38.40 38.11 22.31
C ARG A 5 -38.09 38.42 20.85
N ARG A 6 -37.64 39.64 20.52
CA ARG A 6 -37.26 39.99 19.15
C ARG A 6 -35.92 39.36 18.76
N ALA A 7 -34.94 39.36 19.67
CA ALA A 7 -33.65 38.72 19.47
C ALA A 7 -33.77 37.20 19.23
N LEU A 8 -34.65 36.53 19.98
CA LEU A 8 -34.95 35.10 19.80
C LEU A 8 -35.65 34.80 18.46
N LEU A 9 -36.57 35.67 18.01
CA LEU A 9 -37.25 35.52 16.72
C LEU A 9 -36.28 35.75 15.54
N SER A 10 -35.36 36.71 15.63
CA SER A 10 -34.32 36.91 14.61
C SER A 10 -33.26 35.80 14.61
N ALA A 11 -32.92 35.23 15.76
CA ALA A 11 -32.00 34.09 15.84
C ALA A 11 -32.64 32.81 15.26
N ALA A 12 -33.93 32.58 15.49
CA ALA A 12 -34.65 31.43 14.93
C ALA A 12 -34.81 31.53 13.40
N VAL A 13 -35.02 32.73 12.85
CA VAL A 13 -35.11 32.92 11.39
C VAL A 13 -33.73 32.81 10.71
N CYS A 14 -32.66 33.31 11.34
CA CYS A 14 -31.30 33.11 10.83
C CYS A 14 -30.86 31.64 10.92
N LEU A 15 -31.23 30.91 11.97
CA LEU A 15 -30.93 29.48 12.09
C LEU A 15 -31.74 28.65 11.09
N ALA A 16 -33.00 29.03 10.80
CA ALA A 16 -33.81 28.37 9.77
C ALA A 16 -33.27 28.63 8.34
N LEU A 17 -32.71 29.81 8.07
CA LEU A 17 -32.05 30.14 6.79
C LEU A 17 -30.67 29.47 6.66
N LEU A 18 -29.94 29.30 7.77
CA LEU A 18 -28.68 28.56 7.79
C LEU A 18 -28.89 27.04 7.72
N LEU A 19 -29.98 26.51 8.28
CA LEU A 19 -30.38 25.11 8.13
C LEU A 19 -30.94 24.80 6.74
N ALA A 20 -31.49 25.78 6.03
CA ALA A 20 -31.89 25.64 4.62
C ALA A 20 -30.71 25.75 3.64
N ALA A 21 -29.54 26.22 4.09
CA ALA A 21 -28.32 26.36 3.28
C ALA A 21 -27.27 25.27 3.59
N MET A 22 -27.54 24.36 4.52
CA MET A 22 -26.78 23.13 4.67
C MET A 22 -27.27 22.15 3.61
N PRO A 23 -26.43 21.67 2.68
CA PRO A 23 -26.81 20.60 1.78
C PRO A 23 -27.08 19.37 2.64
N VAL A 24 -28.36 19.13 2.90
CA VAL A 24 -28.85 17.80 3.23
C VAL A 24 -28.52 16.96 2.01
N CYS A 25 -27.58 16.04 2.15
CA CYS A 25 -27.33 14.97 1.20
C CYS A 25 -28.66 14.35 0.77
N GLY A 26 -28.88 14.23 -0.55
CA GLY A 26 -29.89 13.34 -1.12
C GLY A 26 -31.32 13.88 -1.19
N CYS A 27 -31.57 14.90 -2.02
CA CYS A 27 -32.85 15.12 -2.70
C CYS A 27 -32.58 15.93 -3.99
N GLY A 28 -31.66 15.42 -4.83
CA GLY A 28 -31.77 15.70 -6.26
C GLY A 28 -33.08 15.07 -6.72
N GLU A 29 -33.81 15.74 -7.61
CA GLU A 29 -34.89 15.11 -8.37
C GLU A 29 -34.42 13.71 -8.75
N ARG A 30 -35.19 12.66 -8.42
CA ARG A 30 -34.97 11.33 -9.00
C ARG A 30 -35.05 11.53 -10.50
N THR A 31 -33.91 11.76 -11.13
CA THR A 31 -33.66 11.55 -12.55
C THR A 31 -34.30 10.21 -12.83
N GLN A 32 -35.25 10.17 -13.77
CA GLN A 32 -36.12 9.02 -13.99
C GLN A 32 -35.29 7.74 -13.93
N LEU A 33 -35.71 6.80 -13.05
CA LEU A 33 -35.10 5.48 -12.98
C LEU A 33 -34.96 4.95 -14.41
N MET A 34 -33.79 4.41 -14.71
CA MET A 34 -33.57 3.79 -16.01
C MET A 34 -34.56 2.65 -16.18
N ASN A 35 -35.06 2.44 -17.40
CA ASN A 35 -35.77 1.19 -17.65
C ASN A 35 -34.78 0.01 -17.56
N LEU A 36 -35.28 -1.17 -17.22
CA LEU A 36 -34.44 -2.35 -16.96
C LEU A 36 -33.55 -2.74 -18.14
N SER A 37 -34.03 -2.57 -19.37
CA SER A 37 -33.24 -2.89 -20.57
C SER A 37 -32.06 -1.94 -20.75
N ASP A 38 -32.27 -0.64 -20.56
CA ASP A 38 -31.22 0.37 -20.69
C ASP A 38 -30.20 0.22 -19.55
N TYR A 39 -30.67 0.00 -18.32
CA TYR A 39 -29.79 -0.26 -17.19
C TYR A 39 -28.93 -1.51 -17.42
N LYS A 40 -29.56 -2.65 -17.80
CA LYS A 40 -28.85 -3.90 -18.09
C LYS A 40 -27.80 -3.72 -19.17
N LYS A 41 -28.12 -2.98 -20.23
CA LYS A 41 -27.18 -2.69 -21.31
C LYS A 41 -25.97 -1.89 -20.79
N SER A 42 -26.22 -0.76 -20.14
CA SER A 42 -25.14 0.12 -19.63
C SER A 42 -24.25 -0.62 -18.64
N ILE A 43 -24.82 -1.38 -17.72
CA ILE A 43 -24.02 -2.08 -16.71
C ILE A 43 -23.28 -3.29 -17.29
N SER A 44 -23.83 -3.96 -18.31
CA SER A 44 -23.11 -5.00 -19.05
C SER A 44 -21.91 -4.41 -19.80
N GLU A 45 -22.12 -3.30 -20.53
CA GLU A 45 -21.07 -2.61 -21.28
C GLU A 45 -19.93 -2.15 -20.35
N LEU A 46 -20.28 -1.57 -19.20
CA LEU A 46 -19.31 -1.18 -18.18
C LEU A 46 -18.53 -2.38 -17.63
N HIS A 47 -19.24 -3.45 -17.22
CA HIS A 47 -18.61 -4.61 -16.60
C HIS A 47 -17.74 -5.41 -17.56
N ASP A 48 -18.17 -5.55 -18.82
CA ASP A 48 -17.37 -6.16 -19.89
C ASP A 48 -16.12 -5.32 -20.20
N GLY A 49 -16.25 -3.99 -20.18
CA GLY A 49 -15.11 -3.07 -20.32
C GLY A 49 -14.07 -3.26 -19.22
N VAL A 50 -14.49 -3.33 -17.96
CA VAL A 50 -13.61 -3.63 -16.82
C VAL A 50 -12.90 -4.97 -17.02
N ALA A 51 -13.61 -6.03 -17.41
CA ALA A 51 -13.01 -7.34 -17.63
C ALA A 51 -11.98 -7.33 -18.75
N TRP A 52 -12.25 -6.58 -19.83
CA TRP A 52 -11.35 -6.42 -20.97
C TRP A 52 -10.07 -5.66 -20.59
N ASP A 53 -10.20 -4.52 -19.91
CA ASP A 53 -9.06 -3.68 -19.51
C ASP A 53 -8.21 -4.34 -18.42
N LEU A 54 -8.84 -5.06 -17.48
CA LEU A 54 -8.13 -5.93 -16.55
C LEU A 54 -7.42 -7.06 -17.29
N GLY A 55 -8.03 -7.63 -18.34
CA GLY A 55 -7.38 -8.63 -19.19
C GLY A 55 -6.01 -8.19 -19.72
N TYR A 56 -5.91 -6.99 -20.27
CA TYR A 56 -4.64 -6.42 -20.72
C TYR A 56 -3.65 -6.17 -19.57
N THR A 57 -4.17 -5.73 -18.43
CA THR A 57 -3.38 -5.51 -17.22
C THR A 57 -2.77 -6.82 -16.72
N LEU A 58 -3.53 -7.92 -16.74
CA LEU A 58 -3.08 -9.26 -16.35
C LEU A 58 -2.10 -9.88 -17.35
N GLU A 59 -2.30 -9.67 -18.66
CA GLU A 59 -1.33 -10.08 -19.69
C GLU A 59 0.04 -9.42 -19.44
N SER A 60 0.02 -8.15 -19.01
CA SER A 60 1.23 -7.42 -18.64
C SER A 60 1.91 -8.04 -17.40
N LEU A 61 1.13 -8.46 -16.39
CA LEU A 61 1.67 -9.22 -15.23
C LEU A 61 2.36 -10.51 -15.66
N GLY A 62 1.80 -11.25 -16.63
CA GLY A 62 2.37 -12.52 -17.09
C GLY A 62 3.76 -12.41 -17.75
N SER A 63 4.19 -11.18 -18.08
CA SER A 63 5.51 -10.89 -18.65
C SER A 63 6.56 -10.51 -17.59
N LEU A 64 6.13 -10.24 -16.36
CA LEU A 64 6.99 -9.86 -15.25
C LEU A 64 7.35 -11.08 -14.41
N ASP A 65 8.59 -11.14 -13.97
CA ASP A 65 9.04 -12.07 -12.95
C ASP A 65 8.76 -11.45 -11.58
N PRO A 66 7.75 -11.93 -10.83
CA PRO A 66 7.40 -11.37 -9.53
C PRO A 66 8.51 -11.54 -8.49
N GLU A 67 9.46 -12.45 -8.69
CA GLU A 67 10.63 -12.64 -7.83
C GLU A 67 11.71 -11.59 -8.11
N ASN A 68 11.75 -11.04 -9.34
CA ASN A 68 12.72 -10.05 -9.75
C ASN A 68 12.38 -8.67 -9.18
N TYR A 69 13.05 -8.28 -8.09
CA TYR A 69 12.78 -6.99 -7.44
C TYR A 69 13.10 -5.76 -8.33
N TYR A 70 13.90 -5.91 -9.40
CA TYR A 70 14.12 -4.82 -10.38
C TYR A 70 12.87 -4.51 -11.22
N GLN A 71 11.89 -5.40 -11.24
CA GLN A 71 10.63 -5.22 -11.96
C GLN A 71 9.48 -4.74 -11.05
N LEU A 72 9.76 -4.41 -9.79
CA LEU A 72 8.73 -3.95 -8.86
C LEU A 72 8.09 -2.61 -9.26
N SER A 73 8.82 -1.75 -9.96
CA SER A 73 8.27 -0.51 -10.52
C SER A 73 7.22 -0.79 -11.59
N ASP A 74 7.52 -1.77 -12.46
CA ASP A 74 6.63 -2.16 -13.55
C ASP A 74 5.41 -2.86 -12.97
N LEU A 75 5.60 -3.73 -11.98
CA LEU A 75 4.52 -4.39 -11.25
C LEU A 75 3.62 -3.39 -10.52
N GLN A 76 4.20 -2.36 -9.89
CA GLN A 76 3.44 -1.28 -9.26
C GLN A 76 2.60 -0.50 -10.28
N ALA A 77 3.18 -0.19 -11.46
CA ALA A 77 2.45 0.51 -12.51
C ALA A 77 1.26 -0.32 -13.04
N VAL A 78 1.42 -1.64 -13.14
CA VAL A 78 0.34 -2.55 -13.52
C VAL A 78 -0.78 -2.55 -12.47
N PHE A 79 -0.45 -2.62 -11.18
CA PHE A 79 -1.47 -2.50 -10.12
C PHE A 79 -2.13 -1.12 -10.07
N GLN A 80 -1.39 -0.06 -10.37
CA GLN A 80 -1.95 1.29 -10.47
C GLN A 80 -2.96 1.37 -11.63
N GLY A 81 -2.66 0.76 -12.77
CA GLY A 81 -3.61 0.66 -13.88
C GLY A 81 -4.90 -0.07 -13.48
N ALA A 82 -4.79 -1.18 -12.76
CA ALA A 82 -5.96 -1.91 -12.23
C ALA A 82 -6.78 -1.04 -11.25
N HIS A 83 -6.11 -0.32 -10.36
CA HIS A 83 -6.74 0.61 -9.43
C HIS A 83 -7.55 1.68 -10.16
N ASP A 84 -6.96 2.29 -11.18
CA ASP A 84 -7.61 3.36 -11.95
C ASP A 84 -8.82 2.83 -12.73
N ILE A 85 -8.76 1.59 -13.25
CA ILE A 85 -9.90 0.91 -13.89
C ILE A 85 -11.06 0.74 -12.91
N PHE A 86 -10.80 0.23 -11.72
CA PHE A 86 -11.83 0.04 -10.69
C PHE A 86 -12.41 1.37 -10.20
N ALA A 87 -11.56 2.38 -9.98
CA ALA A 87 -12.01 3.71 -9.56
C ALA A 87 -12.91 4.37 -10.62
N ALA A 88 -12.55 4.26 -11.91
CA ALA A 88 -13.36 4.76 -13.01
C ALA A 88 -14.71 4.02 -13.09
N ALA A 89 -14.69 2.69 -12.97
CA ALA A 89 -15.90 1.88 -13.02
C ALA A 89 -16.86 2.17 -11.85
N TYR A 90 -16.32 2.38 -10.65
CA TYR A 90 -17.12 2.81 -9.50
C TYR A 90 -17.82 4.15 -9.80
N ALA A 91 -17.07 5.15 -10.26
CA ALA A 91 -17.61 6.48 -10.54
C ALA A 91 -18.67 6.46 -11.65
N GLU A 92 -18.46 5.63 -12.68
CA GLU A 92 -19.45 5.45 -13.75
C GLU A 92 -20.72 4.75 -13.23
N ALA A 93 -20.56 3.66 -12.48
CA ALA A 93 -21.68 2.92 -11.90
C ALA A 93 -22.49 3.79 -10.91
N ASP A 94 -21.84 4.54 -10.02
CA ASP A 94 -22.49 5.40 -9.01
C ASP A 94 -23.34 6.52 -9.63
N SER A 95 -23.03 6.88 -10.88
CA SER A 95 -23.79 7.87 -11.64
C SER A 95 -25.10 7.33 -12.25
N LEU A 96 -25.31 6.00 -12.23
CA LEU A 96 -26.49 5.36 -12.78
C LEU A 96 -27.66 5.35 -11.79
N TYR A 97 -28.88 5.32 -12.32
CA TYR A 97 -30.12 5.24 -11.54
C TYR A 97 -30.81 3.89 -11.81
N PRO A 98 -30.47 2.82 -11.07
CA PRO A 98 -31.01 1.48 -11.32
C PRO A 98 -32.54 1.44 -11.09
N PRO A 99 -33.30 0.63 -11.84
CA PRO A 99 -34.68 0.32 -11.48
C PRO A 99 -34.74 -0.49 -10.17
N GLU A 100 -35.89 -0.48 -9.49
CA GLU A 100 -36.08 -1.12 -8.18
C GLU A 100 -35.73 -2.63 -8.22
N GLU A 101 -36.01 -3.31 -9.34
CA GLU A 101 -35.70 -4.73 -9.51
C GLU A 101 -34.19 -5.03 -9.57
N ALA A 102 -33.36 -4.04 -9.92
CA ALA A 102 -31.92 -4.20 -10.08
C ALA A 102 -31.10 -3.56 -8.94
N GLU A 103 -31.72 -2.83 -8.00
CA GLU A 103 -31.05 -2.18 -6.88
C GLU A 103 -30.09 -3.11 -6.10
N PRO A 104 -30.46 -4.36 -5.74
CA PRO A 104 -29.55 -5.23 -5.00
C PRO A 104 -28.27 -5.58 -5.78
N LEU A 105 -28.39 -5.87 -7.08
CA LEU A 105 -27.23 -6.14 -7.94
C LEU A 105 -26.39 -4.89 -8.15
N HIS A 106 -27.02 -3.72 -8.25
CA HIS A 106 -26.31 -2.44 -8.37
C HIS A 106 -25.42 -2.18 -7.16
N LEU A 107 -25.93 -2.39 -5.95
CA LEU A 107 -25.16 -2.25 -4.71
C LEU A 107 -23.98 -3.24 -4.67
N ASP A 108 -24.18 -4.49 -5.09
CA ASP A 108 -23.11 -5.47 -5.16
C ASP A 108 -22.00 -5.09 -6.15
N LEU A 109 -22.37 -4.46 -7.27
CA LEU A 109 -21.41 -3.95 -8.26
C LEU A 109 -20.62 -2.76 -7.73
N LEU A 110 -21.27 -1.79 -7.08
CA LEU A 110 -20.58 -0.67 -6.43
C LEU A 110 -19.60 -1.18 -5.36
N HIS A 111 -20.02 -2.16 -4.57
CA HIS A 111 -19.15 -2.77 -3.57
C HIS A 111 -17.96 -3.48 -4.21
N PHE A 112 -18.18 -4.26 -5.27
CA PHE A 112 -17.11 -4.93 -6.01
C PHE A 112 -16.09 -3.94 -6.61
N TYR A 113 -16.54 -2.84 -7.23
CA TYR A 113 -15.62 -1.86 -7.78
C TYR A 113 -14.84 -1.12 -6.69
N ALA A 114 -15.48 -0.79 -5.57
CA ALA A 114 -14.82 -0.16 -4.43
C ALA A 114 -13.76 -1.10 -3.80
N GLU A 115 -14.08 -2.37 -3.59
CA GLU A 115 -13.12 -3.35 -3.08
C GLU A 115 -11.99 -3.63 -4.06
N GLY A 116 -12.28 -3.71 -5.37
CA GLY A 116 -11.25 -3.85 -6.40
C GLY A 116 -10.28 -2.66 -6.38
N GLN A 117 -10.79 -1.44 -6.22
CA GLN A 117 -9.98 -0.24 -6.05
C GLN A 117 -9.12 -0.31 -4.77
N GLU A 118 -9.71 -0.71 -3.64
CA GLU A 118 -9.00 -0.82 -2.37
C GLU A 118 -7.88 -1.86 -2.41
N GLU A 119 -8.17 -3.08 -2.87
CA GLU A 119 -7.21 -4.19 -2.94
C GLU A 119 -6.04 -3.86 -3.87
N THR A 120 -6.31 -3.30 -5.06
CA THR A 120 -5.25 -2.90 -5.99
C THR A 120 -4.45 -1.71 -5.45
N GLY A 121 -5.10 -0.76 -4.74
CA GLY A 121 -4.41 0.33 -4.04
C GLY A 121 -3.48 -0.18 -2.93
N MET A 122 -3.90 -1.19 -2.17
CA MET A 122 -3.04 -1.88 -1.21
C MET A 122 -1.84 -2.52 -1.91
N MET A 123 -2.04 -3.21 -3.03
CA MET A 123 -0.94 -3.81 -3.81
C MET A 123 0.07 -2.76 -4.29
N VAL A 124 -0.39 -1.63 -4.81
CA VAL A 124 0.47 -0.48 -5.21
C VAL A 124 1.33 -0.02 -4.03
N ASN A 125 0.72 0.17 -2.88
CA ASN A 125 1.42 0.62 -1.67
C ASN A 125 2.43 -0.42 -1.16
N SER A 126 2.06 -1.72 -1.19
CA SER A 126 2.97 -2.82 -0.84
C SER A 126 4.18 -2.87 -1.77
N MET A 127 3.99 -2.68 -3.09
CA MET A 127 5.12 -2.63 -4.02
C MET A 127 6.01 -1.41 -3.75
N GLY A 128 5.42 -0.24 -3.46
CA GLY A 128 6.17 0.95 -3.08
C GLY A 128 7.06 0.74 -1.85
N LEU A 129 6.57 0.04 -0.83
CA LEU A 129 7.37 -0.34 0.33
C LEU A 129 8.55 -1.24 -0.07
N PHE A 130 8.29 -2.31 -0.82
CA PHE A 130 9.32 -3.29 -1.17
C PHE A 130 10.38 -2.75 -2.13
N GLN A 131 10.03 -1.80 -3.01
CA GLN A 131 10.99 -1.10 -3.86
C GLN A 131 12.07 -0.38 -3.05
N VAL A 132 11.75 0.09 -1.85
CA VAL A 132 12.72 0.77 -0.98
C VAL A 132 13.43 -0.22 -0.07
N VAL A 133 12.69 -1.17 0.53
CA VAL A 133 13.24 -2.09 1.53
C VAL A 133 14.15 -3.16 0.93
N LEU A 134 13.81 -3.75 -0.23
CA LEU A 134 14.59 -4.86 -0.79
C LEU A 134 16.02 -4.45 -1.19
N PRO A 135 16.25 -3.28 -1.82
CA PRO A 135 17.61 -2.78 -2.05
C PRO A 135 18.41 -2.61 -0.75
N MET A 136 17.80 -2.04 0.29
CA MET A 136 18.46 -1.90 1.61
C MET A 136 18.87 -3.25 2.18
N LEU A 137 17.97 -4.24 2.14
CA LEU A 137 18.25 -5.60 2.63
C LEU A 137 19.35 -6.28 1.81
N ALA A 138 19.37 -6.10 0.50
CA ALA A 138 20.42 -6.64 -0.37
C ALA A 138 21.78 -6.00 -0.08
N ASP A 139 21.80 -4.69 0.19
CA ASP A 139 23.01 -3.95 0.49
C ASP A 139 23.60 -4.27 1.88
N MET A 140 22.84 -4.93 2.76
CA MET A 140 23.36 -5.41 4.05
C MET A 140 24.53 -6.37 3.92
N GLU A 141 24.58 -7.15 2.85
CA GLU A 141 25.72 -8.04 2.58
C GLU A 141 27.00 -7.25 2.24
N ASN A 142 26.89 -5.97 1.87
CA ASN A 142 27.99 -5.11 1.42
C ASN A 142 28.50 -4.13 2.49
N LEU A 143 27.99 -4.18 3.72
CA LEU A 143 28.50 -3.32 4.79
C LEU A 143 30.02 -3.50 4.96
N ALA A 144 30.71 -2.38 5.19
CA ALA A 144 32.16 -2.33 5.18
C ALA A 144 32.76 -2.94 6.45
N LEU A 145 32.15 -2.69 7.60
CA LEU A 145 32.68 -3.09 8.91
C LEU A 145 32.75 -4.62 9.11
N PRO A 146 31.72 -5.41 8.75
CA PRO A 146 31.75 -6.87 8.89
C PRO A 146 32.74 -7.56 7.96
N SER A 147 33.07 -6.93 6.82
CA SER A 147 33.94 -7.50 5.79
C SER A 147 35.45 -7.26 6.05
N LEU A 148 35.81 -6.44 7.04
CA LEU A 148 37.20 -6.20 7.41
C LEU A 148 37.91 -7.47 7.95
N ALA A 149 39.21 -7.58 7.67
CA ALA A 149 40.04 -8.66 8.22
C ALA A 149 40.27 -8.49 9.74
N GLU A 150 40.54 -9.58 10.48
CA GLU A 150 40.72 -9.53 11.95
C GLU A 150 41.93 -8.68 12.38
N GLY A 151 42.98 -8.64 11.56
CA GLY A 151 44.20 -7.87 11.81
C GLY A 151 44.18 -6.42 11.31
N VAL A 152 43.01 -5.93 10.88
CA VAL A 152 42.87 -4.58 10.30
C VAL A 152 43.26 -3.49 11.32
N GLN A 153 43.83 -2.38 10.86
CA GLN A 153 44.25 -1.29 11.75
C GLN A 153 43.05 -0.51 12.31
N LEU A 154 43.20 0.06 13.51
CA LEU A 154 42.12 0.83 14.16
C LEU A 154 41.53 1.95 13.28
N PRO A 155 42.32 2.75 12.53
CA PRO A 155 41.76 3.80 11.67
C PRO A 155 40.80 3.27 10.60
N GLU A 156 41.10 2.10 10.02
CA GLU A 156 40.26 1.46 9.01
C GLU A 156 38.94 0.94 9.62
N VAL A 157 38.99 0.38 10.85
CA VAL A 157 37.76 0.02 11.59
C VAL A 157 36.87 1.24 11.82
N LYS A 158 37.47 2.36 12.24
CA LYS A 158 36.72 3.60 12.51
C LYS A 158 36.11 4.17 11.23
N ALA A 159 36.85 4.19 10.13
CA ALA A 159 36.33 4.65 8.84
C ALA A 159 35.16 3.80 8.35
N ALA A 160 35.28 2.46 8.43
CA ALA A 160 34.20 1.55 8.04
C ALA A 160 32.97 1.69 8.95
N ALA A 161 33.17 1.84 10.27
CA ALA A 161 32.07 2.06 11.20
C ALA A 161 31.34 3.39 10.95
N GLU A 162 32.07 4.46 10.64
CA GLU A 162 31.49 5.75 10.29
C GLU A 162 30.69 5.68 8.97
N GLU A 163 31.19 4.96 7.98
CA GLU A 163 30.47 4.71 6.72
C GLU A 163 29.19 3.93 6.94
N ASP A 164 29.26 2.77 7.61
CA ASP A 164 28.10 1.93 7.89
C ASP A 164 27.07 2.65 8.79
N HIS A 165 27.52 3.48 9.74
CA HIS A 165 26.64 4.30 10.58
C HIS A 165 25.84 5.28 9.71
N ARG A 166 26.49 6.00 8.78
CA ARG A 166 25.77 6.88 7.83
C ARG A 166 24.78 6.12 6.98
N THR A 167 25.14 4.92 6.51
CA THR A 167 24.22 4.06 5.73
C THR A 167 23.01 3.68 6.57
N MET A 168 23.20 3.30 7.84
CA MET A 168 22.10 2.95 8.75
C MET A 168 21.20 4.14 9.07
N ASP A 169 21.77 5.33 9.28
CA ASP A 169 21.00 6.57 9.46
C ASP A 169 20.12 6.87 8.25
N MET A 170 20.67 6.72 7.04
CA MET A 170 19.93 6.90 5.79
C MET A 170 18.77 5.91 5.69
N TYR A 171 19.00 4.64 5.99
CA TYR A 171 17.95 3.61 5.91
C TYR A 171 16.84 3.87 6.91
N LEU A 172 17.17 4.18 8.16
CA LEU A 172 16.20 4.53 9.19
C LEU A 172 15.35 5.73 8.78
N HIS A 173 15.99 6.78 8.24
CA HIS A 173 15.29 7.95 7.75
C HIS A 173 14.28 7.61 6.64
N GLU A 174 14.68 6.77 5.68
CA GLU A 174 13.81 6.34 4.59
C GLU A 174 12.61 5.52 5.11
N VAL A 175 12.84 4.58 6.03
CA VAL A 175 11.74 3.73 6.56
C VAL A 175 10.86 4.43 7.59
N GLU A 176 11.32 5.47 8.29
CA GLU A 176 10.52 6.22 9.26
C GLU A 176 9.36 7.00 8.61
N GLY A 177 9.58 7.53 7.41
CA GLY A 177 8.58 8.32 6.68
C GLY A 177 7.48 7.49 6.00
N MET A 178 7.60 6.16 6.00
CA MET A 178 6.69 5.29 5.27
C MET A 178 5.40 4.99 6.02
N VAL A 179 4.31 4.97 5.27
CA VAL A 179 2.98 4.53 5.71
C VAL A 179 2.62 3.27 4.90
N PRO A 180 2.92 2.07 5.41
CA PRO A 180 2.60 0.83 4.71
C PRO A 180 1.09 0.53 4.84
N PRO A 181 0.56 -0.39 4.02
CA PRO A 181 -0.72 -1.04 4.30
C PRO A 181 -0.76 -1.65 5.71
N GLU A 182 -1.94 -1.76 6.30
CA GLU A 182 -2.13 -2.21 7.69
C GLU A 182 -1.50 -3.58 7.96
N ASP A 183 -1.62 -4.51 7.00
CA ASP A 183 -1.08 -5.86 7.09
C ASP A 183 0.47 -5.91 7.03
N LEU A 184 1.11 -4.83 6.58
CA LEU A 184 2.56 -4.67 6.51
C LEU A 184 3.14 -3.79 7.64
N GLN A 185 2.28 -3.22 8.49
CA GLN A 185 2.71 -2.36 9.60
C GLN A 185 3.64 -3.10 10.57
N ALA A 186 3.27 -4.33 10.96
CA ALA A 186 4.08 -5.13 11.88
C ALA A 186 5.46 -5.49 11.30
N PHE A 187 5.52 -5.77 9.99
CA PHE A 187 6.76 -6.02 9.26
C PHE A 187 7.67 -4.79 9.29
N LEU A 188 7.13 -3.61 8.95
CA LEU A 188 7.89 -2.36 8.93
C LEU A 188 8.41 -1.99 10.33
N ASP A 189 7.60 -2.18 11.37
CA ASP A 189 8.01 -1.90 12.76
C ASP A 189 9.09 -2.87 13.25
N GLU A 190 9.10 -4.11 12.76
CA GLU A 190 10.20 -5.05 13.02
C GLU A 190 11.48 -4.67 12.26
N LEU A 191 11.35 -4.27 10.99
CA LEU A 191 12.47 -3.81 10.18
C LEU A 191 13.14 -2.55 10.78
N ARG A 192 12.34 -1.57 11.22
CA ARG A 192 12.84 -0.36 11.92
C ARG A 192 13.64 -0.72 13.16
N ARG A 193 13.11 -1.62 14.00
CA ARG A 193 13.82 -2.10 15.20
C ARG A 193 15.12 -2.83 14.85
N PHE A 194 15.12 -3.61 13.77
CA PHE A 194 16.31 -4.30 13.30
C PHE A 194 17.39 -3.30 12.84
N PHE A 195 17.06 -2.34 11.97
CA PHE A 195 18.00 -1.32 11.52
C PHE A 195 18.52 -0.45 12.67
N GLN A 196 17.65 -0.08 13.61
CA GLN A 196 18.06 0.65 14.82
C GLN A 196 19.06 -0.17 15.65
N SER A 197 18.80 -1.45 15.85
CA SER A 197 19.70 -2.32 16.60
C SER A 197 21.06 -2.46 15.91
N LEU A 198 21.09 -2.56 14.58
CA LEU A 198 22.34 -2.64 13.82
C LEU A 198 23.13 -1.33 13.89
N ARG A 199 22.44 -0.20 13.70
CA ARG A 199 23.01 1.14 13.88
C ARG A 199 23.66 1.28 15.24
N ASP A 200 22.99 0.89 16.31
CA ASP A 200 23.52 0.99 17.68
C ASP A 200 24.79 0.14 17.87
N MET A 201 24.85 -1.05 17.25
CA MET A 201 26.07 -1.87 17.26
C MET A 201 27.22 -1.20 16.49
N VAL A 202 26.95 -0.65 15.32
CA VAL A 202 27.96 0.06 14.50
C VAL A 202 28.49 1.29 15.25
N VAL A 203 27.60 2.09 15.83
CA VAL A 203 27.95 3.24 16.68
C VAL A 203 28.78 2.82 17.88
N ALA A 204 28.46 1.69 18.52
CA ALA A 204 29.27 1.16 19.62
C ALA A 204 30.70 0.83 19.15
N VAL A 205 30.87 0.26 17.94
CA VAL A 205 32.21 0.04 17.36
C VAL A 205 32.93 1.37 17.11
N GLU A 206 32.24 2.32 16.48
CA GLU A 206 32.74 3.67 16.16
C GLU A 206 33.19 4.43 17.42
N GLN A 207 32.49 4.29 18.53
CA GLN A 207 32.78 5.06 19.76
C GLN A 207 33.73 4.36 20.71
N THR A 208 33.62 3.03 20.87
CA THR A 208 34.27 2.32 21.99
C THR A 208 35.50 1.52 21.59
N THR A 209 35.64 1.13 20.32
CA THR A 209 36.81 0.34 19.87
C THR A 209 38.09 1.17 19.95
N THR A 210 39.13 0.65 20.60
CA THR A 210 40.48 1.23 20.64
C THR A 210 41.53 0.22 20.15
N GLN A 211 42.81 0.58 20.24
CA GLN A 211 43.89 -0.33 19.84
C GLN A 211 44.06 -1.47 20.88
N GLU A 212 43.76 -1.19 22.15
CA GLU A 212 43.84 -2.11 23.27
C GLU A 212 42.55 -2.91 23.48
N ASP A 213 41.39 -2.33 23.14
CA ASP A 213 40.08 -2.95 23.31
C ASP A 213 39.29 -2.99 21.99
N ARG A 214 39.16 -4.21 21.43
CA ARG A 214 38.42 -4.48 20.19
C ARG A 214 37.11 -5.23 20.42
N ASN A 215 36.62 -5.28 21.65
CA ASN A 215 35.49 -6.13 22.02
C ASN A 215 34.22 -5.81 21.23
N ALA A 216 33.87 -4.53 21.05
CA ALA A 216 32.67 -4.13 20.28
C ALA A 216 32.75 -4.62 18.82
N PHE A 217 33.90 -4.44 18.16
CA PHE A 217 34.13 -4.91 16.80
C PHE A 217 34.02 -6.44 16.69
N LEU A 218 34.63 -7.17 17.64
CA LEU A 218 34.56 -8.64 17.68
C LEU A 218 33.14 -9.14 17.95
N GLN A 219 32.40 -8.49 18.84
CA GLN A 219 30.99 -8.82 19.14
C GLN A 219 30.10 -8.62 17.91
N LEU A 220 30.23 -7.50 17.20
CA LEU A 220 29.47 -7.26 15.96
C LEU A 220 29.76 -8.37 14.95
N ARG A 221 31.03 -8.72 14.74
CA ARG A 221 31.41 -9.80 13.81
C ARG A 221 30.87 -11.17 14.24
N GLN A 222 30.87 -11.46 15.53
CA GLN A 222 30.32 -12.71 16.05
C GLN A 222 28.80 -12.79 15.84
N GLN A 223 28.10 -11.65 15.92
CA GLN A 223 26.65 -11.57 15.71
C GLN A 223 26.26 -11.47 14.22
N TRP A 224 27.19 -11.07 13.35
CA TRP A 224 26.95 -10.83 11.93
C TRP A 224 26.23 -11.98 11.20
N PRO A 225 26.61 -13.27 11.36
CA PRO A 225 25.87 -14.36 10.73
C PRO A 225 24.39 -14.41 11.12
N SER A 226 24.07 -14.17 12.40
CA SER A 226 22.69 -14.14 12.89
C SER A 226 21.92 -12.92 12.37
N LEU A 227 22.59 -11.79 12.15
CA LEU A 227 21.98 -10.62 11.53
C LEU A 227 21.66 -10.89 10.05
N MET A 228 22.54 -11.61 9.33
CA MET A 228 22.28 -12.02 7.95
C MET A 228 21.16 -13.05 7.83
N ASP A 229 21.04 -13.97 8.79
CA ASP A 229 19.86 -14.85 8.87
C ASP A 229 18.57 -14.03 8.99
N LYS A 230 18.59 -12.96 9.80
CA LYS A 230 17.43 -12.06 9.95
C LYS A 230 17.13 -11.26 8.69
N VAL A 231 18.15 -10.79 7.97
CA VAL A 231 18.00 -10.14 6.65
C VAL A 231 17.34 -11.10 5.66
N ARG A 232 17.76 -12.36 5.62
CA ARG A 232 17.13 -13.39 4.78
C ARG A 232 15.67 -13.59 5.16
N ASP A 233 15.33 -13.66 6.45
CA ASP A 233 13.94 -13.80 6.90
C ASP A 233 13.05 -12.63 6.40
N PHE A 234 13.55 -11.40 6.42
CA PHE A 234 12.84 -10.24 5.88
C PHE A 234 12.64 -10.34 4.36
N ARG A 235 13.66 -10.79 3.62
CA ARG A 235 13.55 -11.01 2.16
C ARG A 235 12.53 -12.09 1.85
N GLU A 236 12.61 -13.23 2.52
CA GLU A 236 11.64 -14.31 2.36
C GLU A 236 10.21 -13.87 2.71
N PHE A 237 10.04 -13.00 3.70
CA PHE A 237 8.74 -12.41 3.99
C PHE A 237 8.22 -11.60 2.80
N CYS A 238 9.05 -10.72 2.22
CA CYS A 238 8.67 -9.94 1.04
C CYS A 238 8.29 -10.87 -0.13
N ASP A 239 9.07 -11.92 -0.40
CA ASP A 239 8.82 -12.89 -1.47
C ASP A 239 7.48 -13.61 -1.26
N ARG A 240 7.24 -14.14 -0.06
CA ARG A 240 5.97 -14.79 0.29
C ARG A 240 4.77 -13.84 0.18
N TYR A 241 4.92 -12.60 0.65
CA TYR A 241 3.84 -11.62 0.58
C TYR A 241 3.51 -11.30 -0.89
N ARG A 242 4.53 -11.06 -1.72
CA ARG A 242 4.36 -10.83 -3.17
C ARG A 242 3.68 -12.01 -3.87
N ALA A 243 4.11 -13.23 -3.58
CA ALA A 243 3.48 -14.44 -4.13
C ALA A 243 2.00 -14.56 -3.72
N GLY A 244 1.64 -14.09 -2.52
CA GLY A 244 0.25 -14.06 -2.05
C GLY A 244 -0.65 -13.06 -2.76
N LEU A 245 -0.10 -12.03 -3.43
CA LEU A 245 -0.90 -11.02 -4.13
C LEU A 245 -1.65 -11.61 -5.34
N GLY A 246 -1.07 -12.60 -6.02
CA GLY A 246 -1.73 -13.28 -7.14
C GLY A 246 -3.08 -13.89 -6.76
N GLY A 247 -3.16 -14.51 -5.57
CA GLY A 247 -4.42 -15.09 -5.08
C GLY A 247 -5.52 -14.05 -4.82
N ARG A 248 -5.15 -12.80 -4.48
CA ARG A 248 -6.13 -11.72 -4.32
C ARG A 248 -6.73 -11.29 -5.66
N ILE A 249 -5.89 -11.24 -6.70
CA ILE A 249 -6.31 -10.95 -8.08
C ILE A 249 -7.24 -12.04 -8.60
N ASP A 250 -6.89 -13.32 -8.39
CA ASP A 250 -7.74 -14.45 -8.78
C ASP A 250 -9.12 -14.36 -8.13
N GLY A 251 -9.18 -13.97 -6.84
CA GLY A 251 -10.43 -13.74 -6.12
C GLY A 251 -11.29 -12.62 -6.73
N LEU A 252 -10.67 -11.51 -7.16
CA LEU A 252 -11.38 -10.43 -7.86
C LEU A 252 -11.94 -10.91 -9.21
N ILE A 253 -11.17 -11.71 -9.97
CA ILE A 253 -11.61 -12.27 -11.26
C ILE A 253 -12.80 -13.21 -11.08
N GLU A 254 -12.76 -14.10 -10.09
CA GLU A 254 -13.85 -15.04 -9.83
C GLU A 254 -15.16 -14.31 -9.48
N ARG A 255 -15.07 -13.33 -8.58
CA ARG A 255 -16.23 -12.50 -8.19
C ARG A 255 -16.77 -11.66 -9.35
N GLY A 256 -15.89 -11.12 -10.19
CA GLY A 256 -16.31 -10.42 -11.41
C GLY A 256 -17.12 -11.32 -12.34
N ARG A 257 -16.69 -12.58 -12.56
CA ARG A 257 -17.44 -13.55 -13.38
C ARG A 257 -18.82 -13.89 -12.82
N GLU A 258 -18.94 -13.99 -11.50
CA GLU A 258 -20.23 -14.19 -10.83
C GLU A 258 -21.16 -13.00 -11.08
N LEU A 259 -20.67 -11.77 -10.92
CA LEU A 259 -21.44 -10.55 -11.17
C LEU A 259 -21.86 -10.42 -12.64
N ALA A 260 -20.98 -10.74 -13.58
CA ALA A 260 -21.31 -10.79 -15.01
C ALA A 260 -22.49 -11.74 -15.29
N SER A 261 -22.49 -12.91 -14.66
CA SER A 261 -23.59 -13.89 -14.80
C SER A 261 -24.91 -13.33 -14.25
N ARG A 262 -24.86 -12.68 -13.09
CA ARG A 262 -26.04 -12.05 -12.46
C ARG A 262 -26.60 -10.88 -13.27
N ILE A 263 -25.75 -10.09 -13.93
CA ILE A 263 -26.17 -9.05 -14.88
C ILE A 263 -26.98 -9.66 -16.04
N GLN A 264 -26.56 -10.82 -16.55
CA GLN A 264 -27.28 -11.49 -17.64
C GLN A 264 -28.67 -12.03 -17.22
N GLU A 265 -28.88 -12.26 -15.93
CA GLU A 265 -30.13 -12.77 -15.36
C GLU A 265 -31.18 -11.70 -15.04
N LEU A 266 -30.82 -10.41 -15.08
CA LEU A 266 -31.75 -9.27 -15.03
C LEU A 266 -32.75 -9.31 -16.20
#